data_AF-A0A7H1BLD1-F1
#
_entry.id   AF-A0A7H1BLD1-F1
#
_cell.length_a   1.000
_cell.length_b   1.000
_cell.length_c   1.000
_cell.angle_alpha   90.00
_cell.angle_beta   90.00
_cell.angle_gamma   90.00
#
_symmetry.space_group_name_H-M   'P 1'
#
loop_
_entity.id
_entity.type
_entity.pdbx_description
1 polymer ?
#
loop_
_entity_poly.entity_id
_entity_poly.type
_entity_poly.pdbx_seq_one_letter_code
_entity_poly.pdbx_strand_id
1 'polypeptide(L)'
;MAALQTAVKAASAEGLPLQRMVVALTATGEGRLPPVVRAAATMLQSQVSAVVNVPFDPHVRNHGMAEATRLSRRTTEAGAALVAALLASAQRSWGDPLPPAPVPAALSAAPADLRPARPAQPAPEGVLT
;
A
#
# COMPACT_ATOMS: atom_id res chain seq x y z
N MET A 1 0.63 12.11 17.28
CA MET A 1 0.37 11.12 18.35
C MET A 1 -1.08 10.74 18.45
N ALA A 2 -1.98 11.72 18.65
CA ALA A 2 -3.42 11.46 18.81
C ALA A 2 -3.98 10.55 17.71
N ALA A 3 -3.72 10.82 16.43
CA ALA A 3 -4.31 10.04 15.33
C ALA A 3 -4.03 8.52 15.39
N LEU A 4 -2.78 8.10 15.64
CA LEU A 4 -2.42 6.67 15.66
C LEU A 4 -2.98 5.96 16.90
N GLN A 5 -2.85 6.58 18.08
CA GLN A 5 -3.41 6.04 19.31
C GLN A 5 -4.95 5.99 19.26
N THR A 6 -5.58 7.02 18.66
CA THR A 6 -7.03 7.06 18.44
C THR A 6 -7.47 5.99 17.46
N ALA A 7 -6.76 5.78 16.34
CA ALA A 7 -7.08 4.74 15.37
C ALA A 7 -7.02 3.34 16.00
N VAL A 8 -6.03 3.07 16.85
CA VAL A 8 -5.89 1.78 17.54
C VAL A 8 -6.97 1.58 18.59
N LYS A 9 -7.29 2.63 19.36
CA LYS A 9 -8.41 2.60 20.31
C LYS A 9 -9.75 2.43 19.59
N ALA A 10 -9.96 3.08 18.44
CA ALA A 10 -11.15 2.95 17.64
C ALA A 10 -11.28 1.52 17.08
N ALA A 11 -10.22 0.97 16.49
CA ALA A 11 -10.19 -0.41 16.03
C ALA A 11 -10.48 -1.41 17.16
N SER A 12 -9.94 -1.17 18.36
CA SER A 12 -10.25 -1.97 19.54
C SER A 12 -11.71 -1.84 19.98
N ALA A 13 -12.27 -0.62 19.94
CA ALA A 13 -13.66 -0.36 20.32
C ALA A 13 -14.66 -0.96 19.32
N GLU A 14 -14.29 -1.01 18.04
CA GLU A 14 -15.04 -1.69 16.97
C GLU A 14 -14.91 -3.21 17.02
N GLY A 15 -14.13 -3.76 17.95
CA GLY A 15 -13.92 -5.21 18.07
C GLY A 15 -13.08 -5.81 16.94
N LEU A 16 -12.32 -4.98 16.20
CA LEU A 16 -11.44 -5.46 15.15
C LEU A 16 -10.29 -6.28 15.75
N PRO A 17 -9.88 -7.38 15.09
CA PRO A 17 -8.84 -8.25 15.61
C PRO A 17 -7.46 -7.60 15.42
N LEU A 18 -7.03 -6.79 16.39
CA LEU A 18 -5.75 -6.07 16.35
C LEU A 18 -4.57 -6.98 16.01
N GLN A 19 -4.55 -8.20 16.56
CA GLN A 19 -3.52 -9.21 16.31
C GLN A 19 -3.41 -9.67 14.85
N ARG A 20 -4.42 -9.37 14.01
CA ARG A 20 -4.41 -9.65 12.57
C ARG A 20 -4.08 -8.42 11.73
N MET A 21 -3.99 -7.24 12.35
CA MET A 21 -3.71 -5.99 11.65
C MET A 21 -2.22 -5.86 11.33
N VAL A 22 -1.93 -5.31 10.14
CA VAL A 22 -0.60 -4.86 9.75
C VAL A 22 -0.65 -3.34 9.59
N VAL A 23 0.26 -2.63 10.25
CA VAL A 23 0.30 -1.17 10.26
C VAL A 23 1.49 -0.69 9.43
N ALA A 24 1.22 0.06 8.37
CA ALA A 24 2.24 0.74 7.58
C ALA A 24 2.41 2.19 8.05
N LEU A 25 3.60 2.55 8.51
CA LEU A 25 3.94 3.92 8.90
C LEU A 25 4.71 4.59 7.78
N THR A 26 4.08 5.56 7.11
CA THR A 26 4.69 6.31 6.01
C THR A 26 5.42 7.54 6.53
N ALA A 27 6.66 7.74 6.09
CA ALA A 27 7.35 9.00 6.35
C ALA A 27 6.81 10.10 5.42
N THR A 28 6.51 11.27 5.99
CA THR A 28 5.93 12.42 5.27
C THR A 28 6.97 13.32 4.60
N GLY A 29 8.25 13.04 4.84
CA GLY A 29 9.38 13.77 4.28
C GLY A 29 10.68 13.01 4.50
N GLU A 30 11.77 13.55 3.96
CA GLU A 30 13.09 12.96 4.12
C GLU A 30 13.55 13.02 5.59
N GLY A 31 14.13 11.92 6.07
CA GLY A 31 14.70 11.83 7.41
C GLY A 31 14.20 10.65 8.21
N ARG A 32 14.59 10.62 9.49
CA ARG A 32 14.14 9.59 10.44
C ARG A 32 12.75 9.92 10.96
N LEU A 33 11.97 8.88 11.25
CA LEU A 33 10.70 9.04 11.96
C LEU A 33 10.94 9.79 13.29
N PRO A 34 10.07 10.76 13.65
CA PRO A 34 10.16 11.46 14.93
C PRO A 34 10.26 10.47 16.11
N PRO A 35 11.04 10.76 17.17
CA PRO A 35 11.23 9.84 18.30
C PRO A 35 9.91 9.35 18.90
N VAL A 36 8.93 10.24 18.95
CA VAL A 36 7.58 9.99 19.44
C VAL A 36 6.83 8.98 18.57
N VAL A 37 6.98 9.03 17.24
CA VAL A 37 6.40 8.03 16.32
C VAL A 37 7.09 6.69 16.48
N ARG A 38 8.42 6.68 16.67
CA ARG A 38 9.17 5.44 16.93
C ARG A 38 8.71 4.76 18.22
N ALA A 39 8.53 5.52 19.30
CA ALA A 39 8.01 5.00 20.56
C ALA A 39 6.60 4.41 20.38
N ALA A 40 5.71 5.11 19.68
CA ALA A 40 4.37 4.60 19.39
C ALA A 40 4.41 3.32 18.52
N ALA A 41 5.27 3.26 17.52
CA ALA A 41 5.48 2.07 16.69
C ALA A 41 5.92 0.87 17.55
N THR A 42 6.87 1.06 18.46
CA THR A 42 7.32 0.02 19.40
C THR A 42 6.20 -0.45 20.32
N MET A 43 5.39 0.46 20.86
CA MET A 43 4.23 0.06 21.69
C MET A 43 3.24 -0.80 20.91
N LEU A 44 2.99 -0.46 19.64
CA LEU A 44 2.06 -1.18 18.77
C LEU A 44 2.53 -2.57 18.38
N GLN A 45 3.84 -2.80 18.27
CA GLN A 45 4.38 -4.11 17.89
C GLN A 45 3.89 -5.27 18.77
N SER A 46 3.52 -5.00 20.02
CA SER A 46 2.95 -6.00 20.94
C SER A 46 1.45 -6.28 20.72
N GLN A 47 0.74 -5.41 20.01
CA GLN A 47 -0.72 -5.44 19.86
C GLN A 47 -1.17 -5.83 18.46
N VAL A 48 -0.33 -5.59 17.45
CA VAL A 48 -0.63 -5.87 16.05
C VAL A 48 0.25 -6.98 15.47
N SER A 49 -0.14 -7.54 14.33
CA SER A 49 0.62 -8.62 13.66
C SER A 49 1.99 -8.16 13.17
N ALA A 50 2.06 -6.93 12.64
CA ALA A 50 3.31 -6.32 12.20
C ALA A 50 3.20 -4.80 12.08
N VAL A 51 4.33 -4.12 12.25
CA VAL A 51 4.49 -2.69 11.96
C VAL A 51 5.61 -2.54 10.93
N VAL A 52 5.31 -1.94 9.78
CA VAL A 52 6.24 -1.76 8.66
C VAL A 52 6.45 -0.28 8.41
N ASN A 53 7.72 0.15 8.36
CA ASN A 53 8.06 1.54 8.07
C ASN A 53 8.29 1.71 6.56
N VAL A 54 7.49 2.58 5.94
CA VAL A 54 7.61 2.92 4.53
C VAL A 54 8.36 4.26 4.41
N PRO A 55 9.52 4.29 3.73
CA PRO A 55 10.29 5.51 3.58
C PRO A 55 9.52 6.54 2.76
N PHE A 56 9.90 7.82 2.91
CA PHE A 56 9.41 8.86 2.04
C PHE A 56 10.00 8.65 0.64
N ASP A 57 9.13 8.63 -0.36
CA ASP A 57 9.50 8.55 -1.76
C ASP A 57 8.88 9.74 -2.51
N PRO A 58 9.70 10.70 -2.97
CA PRO A 58 9.22 11.85 -3.74
C PRO A 58 8.45 11.40 -4.99
N HIS A 59 8.82 10.28 -5.59
CA HIS A 59 8.20 9.79 -6.81
C HIS A 59 6.76 9.34 -6.56
N VAL A 60 6.52 8.60 -5.47
CA VAL A 60 5.15 8.24 -5.04
C VAL A 60 4.33 9.49 -4.74
N ARG A 61 4.92 10.50 -4.12
CA ARG A 61 4.21 11.75 -3.81
C ARG A 61 3.80 12.54 -5.05
N ASN A 62 4.67 12.59 -6.06
CA ASN A 62 4.47 13.42 -7.25
C ASN A 62 3.68 12.70 -8.36
N HIS A 63 3.88 11.38 -8.51
CA HIS A 63 3.35 10.59 -9.63
C HIS A 63 2.44 9.45 -9.17
N GLY A 64 2.22 9.29 -7.86
CA GLY A 64 1.48 8.16 -7.32
C GLY A 64 2.16 6.83 -7.67
N MET A 65 1.34 5.82 -7.95
CA MET A 65 1.79 4.49 -8.38
C MET A 65 1.80 4.32 -9.90
N ALA A 66 1.60 5.40 -10.68
CA ALA A 66 1.53 5.33 -12.14
C ALA A 66 2.87 4.86 -12.76
N GLU A 67 3.99 5.21 -12.14
CA GLU A 67 5.34 4.91 -12.60
C GLU A 67 6.08 4.01 -11.58
N ALA A 68 5.49 2.87 -11.23
CA ALA A 68 6.03 1.95 -10.22
C ALA A 68 7.47 1.46 -10.48
N THR A 69 7.96 1.53 -11.73
CA THR A 69 9.34 1.17 -12.10
C THR A 69 10.39 2.18 -11.63
N ARG A 70 9.98 3.39 -11.24
CA ARG A 70 10.87 4.46 -10.77
C ARG A 70 10.91 4.61 -9.26
N LEU A 71 10.26 3.70 -8.53
CA LEU A 71 10.33 3.68 -7.07
C LEU A 71 11.77 3.50 -6.59
N SER A 72 12.10 4.17 -5.49
CA SER A 72 13.41 3.97 -4.89
C SER A 72 13.56 2.52 -4.40
N ARG A 73 14.79 2.01 -4.41
CA ARG A 73 15.09 0.66 -3.90
C ARG A 73 14.54 0.44 -2.48
N ARG A 74 14.67 1.44 -1.59
CA ARG A 74 14.17 1.35 -0.22
C ARG A 74 12.65 1.25 -0.16
N THR A 75 11.95 1.94 -1.06
CA THR A 75 10.48 1.85 -1.18
C THR A 75 10.07 0.47 -1.66
N THR A 76 10.75 -0.09 -2.65
CA THR A 76 10.51 -1.46 -3.15
C THR A 76 10.77 -2.50 -2.06
N GLU A 77 11.87 -2.38 -1.31
CA GLU A 77 12.19 -3.25 -0.17
C GLU A 77 11.12 -3.15 0.93
N ALA A 78 10.66 -1.94 1.26
CA ALA A 78 9.58 -1.74 2.22
C ALA A 78 8.24 -2.33 1.73
N GLY A 79 7.95 -2.23 0.43
CA GLY A 79 6.80 -2.87 -0.20
C GLY A 79 6.84 -4.39 -0.11
N ALA A 80 8.00 -4.99 -0.41
CA ALA A 80 8.21 -6.43 -0.27
C ALA A 80 8.04 -6.88 1.19
N ALA A 81 8.59 -6.13 2.15
CA ALA A 81 8.43 -6.41 3.58
C ALA A 81 6.97 -6.31 4.03
N LEU A 82 6.21 -5.33 3.49
CA LEU A 82 4.77 -5.19 3.76
C LEU A 82 3.97 -6.39 3.24
N VAL A 83 4.22 -6.81 2.01
CA VAL A 83 3.56 -7.99 1.42
C VAL A 83 3.89 -9.25 2.21
N ALA A 84 5.16 -9.45 2.57
CA ALA A 84 5.58 -10.59 3.37
C ALA A 84 4.90 -10.60 4.76
N ALA A 85 4.83 -9.46 5.43
CA ALA A 85 4.15 -9.32 6.72
C ALA A 85 2.65 -9.59 6.62
N LEU A 86 2.00 -9.11 5.55
CA LEU A 86 0.58 -9.35 5.29
C LEU A 86 0.30 -10.85 5.06
N LEU A 87 1.08 -11.50 4.19
CA LEU A 87 0.95 -12.92 3.91
C LEU A 87 1.18 -13.76 5.16
N ALA A 88 2.22 -13.46 5.94
CA ALA A 88 2.49 -14.15 7.21
C ALA A 88 1.36 -13.94 8.23
N SER A 89 0.80 -12.72 8.30
CA SER A 89 -0.36 -12.43 9.15
C SER A 89 -1.58 -13.27 8.75
N ALA A 90 -1.83 -13.35 7.44
CA ALA A 90 -2.94 -14.11 6.90
C ALA A 90 -2.78 -15.60 7.15
N GLN A 91 -1.59 -16.15 6.89
CA GLN A 91 -1.28 -17.56 7.11
C GLN A 91 -1.43 -17.96 8.58
N ARG A 92 -0.98 -17.11 9.51
CA ARG A 92 -1.22 -17.34 10.95
C ARG A 92 -2.69 -17.31 11.34
N SER A 93 -3.51 -16.54 10.61
CA SER A 93 -4.92 -16.34 10.95
C SER A 93 -5.84 -17.39 10.33
N TRP A 94 -5.51 -17.89 9.13
CA TRP A 94 -6.38 -18.75 8.32
C TRP A 94 -5.72 -20.06 7.87
N GLY A 95 -4.45 -20.29 8.20
CA GLY A 95 -3.70 -21.50 7.85
C GLY A 95 -2.69 -21.29 6.72
N ASP A 96 -1.81 -22.28 6.57
CA ASP A 96 -0.80 -22.34 5.51
C ASP A 96 -0.86 -23.72 4.82
N PRO A 97 -1.28 -23.81 3.54
CA PRO A 97 -1.58 -22.71 2.62
C PRO A 97 -2.86 -21.95 2.98
N LEU A 98 -2.97 -20.70 2.50
CA LEU A 98 -4.20 -19.92 2.63
C LEU A 98 -5.35 -20.66 1.94
N PRO A 99 -6.56 -20.68 2.54
CA PRO A 99 -7.72 -21.29 1.92
C PRO A 99 -8.07 -20.55 0.61
N PRO A 100 -8.67 -21.25 -0.37
CA PRO A 100 -9.11 -20.61 -1.61
C PRO A 100 -10.11 -19.50 -1.28
N ALA A 101 -9.91 -18.33 -1.89
CA ALA A 101 -10.83 -17.21 -1.72
C ALA A 101 -12.19 -17.56 -2.34
N PRO A 102 -13.32 -17.42 -1.62
CA PRO A 102 -14.66 -17.69 -2.16
C PRO A 102 -14.97 -16.86 -3.42
N VAL A 103 -14.47 -15.63 -3.45
CA VAL A 103 -14.49 -14.74 -4.62
C VAL A 103 -13.07 -14.20 -4.80
N PRO A 104 -12.36 -14.57 -5.88
CA PRO A 104 -11.05 -14.01 -6.17
C PRO A 104 -11.14 -12.50 -6.33
N ALA A 105 -10.18 -11.77 -5.76
CA ALA A 105 -10.08 -10.33 -5.99
C ALA A 105 -9.89 -10.08 -7.50
N ALA A 106 -10.60 -9.08 -8.04
CA ALA A 106 -10.37 -8.63 -9.40
C ALA A 106 -8.95 -8.05 -9.48
N LEU A 107 -8.03 -8.82 -10.05
CA LEU A 107 -6.71 -8.31 -10.38
C LEU A 107 -6.89 -7.37 -11.55
N SER A 108 -6.72 -6.06 -11.32
CA SER A 108 -6.66 -5.09 -12.41
C SER A 108 -5.48 -5.51 -13.30
N ALA A 109 -5.76 -5.79 -14.57
CA ALA A 109 -4.71 -6.03 -15.55
C ALA A 109 -3.73 -4.86 -15.52
N ALA A 110 -2.46 -5.15 -15.79
CA ALA A 110 -1.34 -4.21 -15.72
C ALA A 110 -1.64 -2.83 -16.34
N PRO A 111 -0.88 -1.76 -16.03
CA PRO A 111 -1.17 -0.36 -16.43
C PRO A 111 -1.20 -0.05 -17.93
N ALA A 112 -1.21 -1.05 -18.81
CA ALA A 112 -1.24 -0.88 -20.27
C ALA A 112 -2.60 -0.41 -20.82
N ASP A 113 -3.71 -0.58 -20.08
CA ASP A 113 -5.06 -0.26 -20.56
C ASP A 113 -5.51 1.19 -20.29
N LEU A 114 -4.65 2.04 -19.73
CA LEU A 114 -4.93 3.48 -19.56
C LEU A 114 -4.52 4.31 -20.78
N ARG A 115 -4.36 3.71 -21.96
CA ARG A 115 -4.25 4.53 -23.18
C ARG A 115 -5.64 5.10 -23.49
N PRO A 116 -5.83 6.44 -23.49
CA PRO A 116 -7.05 6.99 -24.05
C PRO A 116 -7.17 6.51 -25.50
N ALA A 117 -8.33 5.94 -25.83
CA ALA A 117 -8.65 5.57 -27.19
C ALA A 117 -8.37 6.78 -28.09
N ARG A 118 -7.39 6.65 -28.99
CA ARG A 118 -7.09 7.69 -29.98
C ARG A 118 -8.40 7.96 -30.74
N PRO A 119 -8.97 9.18 -30.70
CA PRO A 119 -10.13 9.46 -31.52
C PRO A 119 -9.74 9.24 -32.98
N ALA A 120 -10.59 8.49 -33.71
CA ALA A 120 -10.38 8.19 -35.10
C ALA A 120 -10.20 9.50 -35.87
N GLN A 121 -9.04 9.64 -36.51
CA GLN A 121 -8.72 10.78 -37.35
C GLN A 121 -9.64 10.74 -38.57
N PRO A 122 -10.49 11.77 -38.81
CA PRO A 122 -11.32 11.77 -40.00
C PRO A 122 -10.45 11.85 -41.26
N ALA A 123 -10.86 11.10 -42.28
CA ALA A 123 -10.16 10.98 -43.56
C ALA A 123 -9.95 12.35 -44.23
N PRO A 124 -8.86 12.56 -44.98
CA PRO A 124 -8.68 13.80 -45.73
C PRO A 124 -9.71 13.84 -46.87
N GLU A 125 -10.59 14.84 -46.83
CA GLU A 125 -11.43 15.18 -47.97
C GLU A 125 -10.55 15.58 -49.14
N GLY A 126 -10.63 14.81 -50.22
CA GLY A 126 -9.94 15.07 -51.47
C GLY A 126 -10.41 16.39 -52.06
N VAL A 127 -9.45 17.27 -52.36
CA VAL A 127 -9.62 18.43 -53.22
C VAL A 127 -9.86 17.93 -54.64
N LEU A 128 -11.06 18.17 -55.18
CA LEU A 128 -11.31 18.16 -56.62
C LEU A 128 -11.16 19.60 -57.12
N THR A 129 -10.08 19.84 -57.86
CA THR A 129 -9.95 20.94 -58.85
C THR A 129 -9.84 20.33 -60.22
#